data_AF-A0A6J7KPX0-F1
#
_entry.id   AF-A0A6J7KPX0-F1
#
_cell.length_a   1.000
_cell.length_b   1.000
_cell.length_c   1.000
_cell.angle_alpha   90.00
_cell.angle_beta   90.00
_cell.angle_gamma   90.00
#
_symmetry.space_group_name_H-M   'P 1'
#
loop_
_entity.id
_entity.type
_entity.pdbx_description
1 polymer ?
#
loop_
_entity_poly.entity_id
_entity_poly.type
_entity_poly.pdbx_seq_one_letter_code
_entity_poly.pdbx_strand_id
1 'polypeptide(L)'
;MKPHLHPVPPLGDRPSSVAGPSASPSAADATARLQELERLQALVVATTAHELRTPLTVLRVHADLLIGAADDLGPDGRASLEAISGAVARLQDVSDHLVAELRESAGGAEEALRRWLCLEQGSARMRPATA
;
A
#
# COMPACT_ATOMS: atom_id res chain seq x y z
N MET A 1 -21.00 -74.49 -12.21
CA MET A 1 -20.05 -73.91 -11.22
C MET A 1 -20.70 -72.68 -10.57
N LYS A 2 -20.84 -72.66 -9.24
CA LYS A 2 -21.36 -71.49 -8.49
C LYS A 2 -20.17 -70.57 -8.12
N PRO A 3 -20.27 -69.24 -8.28
CA PRO A 3 -19.30 -68.32 -7.71
C PRO A 3 -19.60 -68.12 -6.21
N HIS A 4 -18.56 -68.15 -5.38
CA HIS A 4 -18.64 -67.87 -3.95
C HIS A 4 -18.77 -66.36 -3.73
N LEU A 5 -19.93 -65.88 -3.26
CA LEU A 5 -20.08 -64.53 -2.72
C LEU A 5 -19.63 -64.52 -1.26
N HIS A 6 -18.60 -63.74 -0.95
CA HIS A 6 -18.25 -63.37 0.43
C HIS A 6 -19.27 -62.35 0.98
N PRO A 7 -19.59 -62.39 2.29
CA PRO A 7 -20.52 -61.45 2.89
C PRO A 7 -19.91 -60.04 3.01
N VAL A 8 -20.70 -59.04 2.63
CA VAL A 8 -20.41 -57.61 2.79
C VAL A 8 -20.56 -57.24 4.28
N PRO A 9 -19.55 -56.61 4.92
CA PRO A 9 -19.66 -56.13 6.30
C PRO A 9 -20.64 -54.94 6.41
N PRO A 10 -21.29 -54.72 7.58
CA PRO A 10 -22.31 -53.70 7.73
C PRO A 10 -21.75 -52.28 7.59
N LEU A 11 -22.55 -51.41 6.98
CA LEU A 11 -22.34 -49.96 6.94
C LEU A 11 -22.30 -49.41 8.37
N GLY A 12 -21.10 -49.34 8.94
CA GLY A 12 -20.81 -48.53 10.10
C GLY A 12 -20.87 -47.05 9.73
N ASP A 13 -21.46 -46.28 10.62
CA ASP A 13 -21.80 -44.87 10.50
C ASP A 13 -20.77 -44.03 9.75
N ARG A 14 -21.24 -43.29 8.75
CA ARG A 14 -20.50 -42.20 8.13
C ARG A 14 -20.22 -41.14 9.19
N PRO A 15 -18.96 -40.79 9.51
CA PRO A 15 -18.71 -39.51 10.14
C PRO A 15 -19.01 -38.42 9.12
N SER A 16 -20.02 -37.62 9.47
CA SER A 16 -20.44 -36.40 8.82
C SER A 16 -19.28 -35.49 8.43
N SER A 17 -19.47 -34.84 7.27
CA SER A 17 -19.01 -33.48 6.99
C SER A 17 -17.50 -33.23 7.20
N VAL A 18 -16.74 -33.42 6.13
CA VAL A 18 -15.56 -32.55 5.90
C VAL A 18 -16.13 -31.16 5.60
N ALA A 19 -16.47 -30.42 6.67
CA ALA A 19 -16.45 -28.98 6.62
C ALA A 19 -14.99 -28.62 6.34
N GLY A 20 -14.70 -28.19 5.12
CA GLY A 20 -13.42 -27.55 4.81
C GLY A 20 -13.15 -26.42 5.80
N PRO A 21 -11.91 -25.98 5.98
CA PRO A 21 -11.61 -24.85 6.85
C PRO A 21 -12.29 -23.59 6.30
N SER A 22 -13.55 -23.37 6.68
CA SER A 22 -14.19 -22.06 6.71
C SER A 22 -13.83 -21.40 8.03
N ALA A 23 -12.52 -21.30 8.28
CA ALA A 23 -12.03 -20.34 9.25
C ALA A 23 -12.19 -18.97 8.59
N SER A 24 -13.28 -18.27 8.92
CA SER A 24 -13.31 -16.82 8.74
C SER A 24 -12.01 -16.28 9.35
N PRO A 25 -11.26 -15.42 8.64
CA PRO A 25 -9.95 -14.97 9.11
C PRO A 25 -10.10 -14.48 10.54
N SER A 26 -9.24 -14.96 11.45
CA SER A 26 -9.30 -14.49 12.83
C SER A 26 -9.00 -12.99 12.84
N ALA A 27 -9.52 -12.26 13.83
CA ALA A 27 -9.25 -10.82 13.95
C ALA A 27 -7.73 -10.53 13.93
N ALA A 28 -6.91 -11.43 14.49
CA ALA A 28 -5.46 -11.37 14.45
C ALA A 28 -4.90 -11.47 13.01
N ASP A 29 -5.42 -12.39 12.19
CA ASP A 29 -5.01 -12.56 10.78
C ASP A 29 -5.38 -11.33 9.94
N ALA A 30 -6.58 -10.78 10.18
CA ALA A 30 -7.04 -9.57 9.51
C ALA A 30 -6.16 -8.35 9.88
N THR A 31 -5.80 -8.20 11.16
CA THR A 31 -4.90 -7.13 11.60
C THR A 31 -3.49 -7.28 11.03
N ALA A 32 -2.92 -8.49 11.03
CA ALA A 32 -1.59 -8.72 10.46
C ALA A 32 -1.58 -8.44 8.95
N ARG A 33 -2.67 -8.75 8.25
CA ARG A 33 -2.79 -8.46 6.82
C ARG A 33 -2.87 -6.97 6.53
N LEU A 34 -3.60 -6.21 7.34
CA LEU A 34 -3.67 -4.75 7.24
C LEU A 34 -2.31 -4.09 7.49
N GLN A 35 -1.61 -4.51 8.55
CA GLN A 35 -0.26 -4.02 8.86
C GLN A 35 0.74 -4.28 7.72
N GLU A 36 0.67 -5.45 7.08
CA GLU A 36 1.54 -5.75 5.94
C GLU A 36 1.19 -4.89 4.71
N LEU A 37 -0.09 -4.61 4.46
CA LEU A 37 -0.51 -3.70 3.39
C LEU A 37 -0.04 -2.28 3.65
N GLU A 38 -0.15 -1.78 4.87
CA GLU A 38 0.36 -0.46 5.28
C GLU A 38 1.87 -0.38 5.10
N ARG A 39 2.61 -1.42 5.51
CA ARG A 39 4.07 -1.51 5.33
C ARG A 39 4.46 -1.45 3.84
N LEU A 40 3.75 -2.21 3.00
CA LEU A 40 3.98 -2.21 1.55
C LEU A 40 3.64 -0.85 0.93
N GLN A 41 2.54 -0.22 1.34
CA GLN A 41 2.17 1.11 0.88
C GLN A 41 3.25 2.13 1.24
N ALA A 42 3.71 2.15 2.50
CA ALA A 42 4.78 3.03 2.95
C ALA A 42 6.07 2.86 2.14
N LEU A 43 6.43 1.61 1.82
CA LEU A 43 7.59 1.31 0.97
C LEU A 43 7.41 1.88 -0.44
N VAL A 44 6.25 1.66 -1.07
CA VAL A 44 5.95 2.21 -2.40
C VAL A 44 6.07 3.73 -2.39
N VAL A 45 5.47 4.41 -1.41
CA VAL A 45 5.54 5.88 -1.30
C VAL A 45 6.98 6.36 -1.14
N ALA A 46 7.78 5.71 -0.29
CA ALA A 46 9.17 6.07 -0.08
C ALA A 46 10.03 5.87 -1.34
N THR A 47 9.85 4.74 -2.02
CA THR A 47 10.56 4.43 -3.27
C THR A 47 10.18 5.39 -4.38
N THR A 48 8.88 5.61 -4.62
CA THR A 48 8.42 6.55 -5.64
C THR A 48 8.95 7.97 -5.41
N ALA A 49 8.97 8.44 -4.16
CA ALA A 49 9.52 9.75 -3.83
C ALA A 49 11.01 9.86 -4.18
N HIS A 50 11.80 8.82 -3.89
CA HIS A 50 13.23 8.79 -4.18
C HIS A 50 13.50 8.73 -5.69
N GLU A 51 12.79 7.85 -6.39
CA GLU A 51 12.92 7.65 -7.84
C GLU A 51 12.49 8.89 -8.64
N LEU A 52 11.56 9.70 -8.14
CA LEU A 52 11.18 10.97 -8.79
C LEU A 52 12.14 12.12 -8.46
N ARG A 53 12.66 12.19 -7.23
CA ARG A 53 13.54 13.27 -6.79
C ARG A 53 14.82 13.34 -7.61
N THR A 54 15.42 12.19 -7.93
CA THR A 54 16.69 12.09 -8.66
C THR A 54 16.59 12.67 -10.09
N PRO A 55 15.71 12.19 -10.99
CA PRO A 55 15.58 12.72 -12.34
C PRO A 55 15.13 14.18 -12.36
N LEU A 56 14.27 14.62 -11.43
CA LEU A 56 13.88 16.03 -11.32
C LEU A 56 15.05 16.92 -10.90
N THR A 57 15.88 16.45 -9.98
CA THR A 57 17.10 17.16 -9.58
C THR A 57 18.03 17.33 -10.78
N VAL A 58 18.22 16.28 -11.58
CA VAL A 58 19.03 16.33 -12.80
C VAL A 58 18.45 17.33 -13.80
N LEU A 59 17.15 17.25 -14.11
CA LEU A 59 16.48 18.18 -15.03
C LEU A 59 16.62 19.63 -14.59
N ARG A 60 16.43 19.91 -13.30
CA ARG A 60 16.57 21.26 -12.74
C ARG A 60 18.00 21.77 -12.86
N VAL A 61 18.99 20.96 -12.48
CA VAL A 61 20.41 21.35 -12.59
C VAL A 61 20.77 21.68 -14.05
N HIS A 62 20.32 20.88 -15.01
CA HIS A 62 20.58 21.17 -16.42
C HIS A 62 19.84 22.39 -16.94
N ALA A 63 18.59 22.63 -16.52
CA ALA A 63 17.87 23.85 -16.84
C ALA A 63 18.60 25.08 -16.29
N ASP A 64 19.06 25.04 -15.04
CA ASP A 64 19.81 26.12 -14.39
C ASP A 64 21.15 26.39 -15.10
N LEU A 65 21.87 25.35 -15.50
CA LEU A 65 23.11 25.47 -16.28
C LEU A 65 22.87 26.15 -17.64
N LEU A 66 21.80 25.77 -18.34
CA LEU A 66 21.44 26.37 -19.63
C LEU A 66 21.00 27.83 -19.47
N ILE A 67 20.36 28.19 -18.35
CA ILE A 67 19.98 29.58 -18.06
C ILE A 67 21.25 30.46 -17.96
N GLY A 68 22.33 29.93 -17.38
CA GLY A 68 23.62 30.62 -17.35
C GLY A 68 24.24 30.88 -18.74
N ALA A 69 23.83 30.14 -19.77
CA ALA A 69 24.24 30.31 -21.16
C ALA A 69 23.13 30.91 -22.04
N ALA A 70 22.04 31.42 -21.45
CA ALA A 70 20.87 31.88 -22.18
C ALA A 70 21.18 33.05 -23.12
N ASP A 71 22.21 33.85 -22.83
CA ASP A 71 22.58 34.98 -23.67
C ASP A 71 23.05 34.55 -25.07
N ASP A 72 23.61 33.35 -25.20
CA ASP A 72 24.03 32.76 -26.48
C ASP A 72 22.85 32.13 -27.25
N LEU A 73 21.73 31.89 -26.57
CA LEU A 73 20.49 31.46 -27.19
C LEU A 73 19.79 32.70 -27.75
N GLY A 74 19.50 32.71 -29.05
CA GLY A 74 18.62 33.74 -29.65
C GLY A 74 17.26 33.82 -28.93
N PRO A 75 16.42 34.81 -29.25
CA PRO A 75 15.16 35.07 -28.52
C PRO A 75 14.25 33.84 -28.40
N ASP A 76 14.11 33.04 -29.47
CA ASP A 76 13.29 31.83 -29.46
C ASP A 76 13.87 30.73 -28.55
N GLY A 77 15.21 30.65 -28.47
CA GLY A 77 15.90 29.71 -27.60
C GLY A 77 15.75 30.07 -26.12
N ARG A 78 15.80 31.36 -25.78
CA ARG A 78 15.52 31.86 -24.42
C ARG A 78 14.09 31.58 -24.00
N ALA A 79 13.11 31.87 -24.86
CA ALA A 79 11.71 31.58 -24.58
C ALA A 79 11.45 30.08 -24.39
N SER A 80 12.11 29.24 -25.20
CA SER A 80 12.04 27.78 -25.04
C SER A 80 12.65 27.32 -23.72
N LEU A 81 13.78 27.89 -23.32
CA LEU A 81 14.45 27.56 -22.07
C LEU A 81 13.66 27.99 -20.84
N GLU A 82 13.05 29.18 -20.86
CA GLU A 82 12.12 29.63 -19.82
C GLU A 82 10.92 28.68 -19.70
N ALA A 83 10.34 28.26 -20.82
CA ALA A 83 9.25 27.30 -20.84
C ALA A 83 9.65 25.93 -20.26
N ILE A 84 10.84 25.42 -20.61
CA ILE A 84 11.37 24.16 -20.08
C ILE A 84 11.60 24.28 -18.57
N SER A 85 12.26 25.36 -18.11
CA SER A 85 12.53 25.57 -16.70
C SER A 85 11.23 25.65 -15.89
N GLY A 86 10.23 26.38 -16.38
CA GLY A 86 8.90 26.44 -15.78
C GLY A 86 8.20 25.07 -15.76
N ALA A 87 8.33 24.27 -16.82
CA ALA A 87 7.77 22.92 -16.86
C ALA A 87 8.44 21.98 -15.86
N VAL A 88 9.76 22.07 -15.67
CA VAL A 88 10.51 21.28 -14.66
C VAL A 88 10.07 21.67 -13.25
N ALA A 89 9.96 22.96 -12.96
CA ALA A 89 9.47 23.44 -11.67
C ALA A 89 8.06 22.93 -11.38
N ARG A 90 7.14 23.06 -12.35
CA ARG A 90 5.77 22.56 -12.23
C ARG A 90 5.71 21.04 -12.04
N LEU A 91 6.56 20.29 -12.73
CA LEU A 91 6.62 18.83 -12.57
C LEU A 91 7.08 18.44 -11.17
N GLN A 92 8.00 19.22 -10.59
CA GLN A 92 8.44 19.02 -9.21
C GLN A 92 7.30 19.27 -8.22
N ASP A 93 6.56 20.38 -8.36
CA ASP A 93 5.41 20.69 -7.50
C ASP A 93 4.34 19.59 -7.56
N VAL A 94 4.01 19.12 -8.77
CA VAL A 94 3.05 18.02 -8.97
C VAL A 94 3.54 16.74 -8.30
N SER A 95 4.83 16.41 -8.46
CA SER A 95 5.40 15.19 -7.88
C SER A 95 5.42 15.24 -6.35
N ASP A 96 5.79 16.39 -5.77
CA ASP A 96 5.81 16.59 -4.34
C ASP A 96 4.39 16.51 -3.75
N HIS A 97 3.40 17.08 -4.44
CA HIS A 97 1.99 17.00 -4.04
C HIS A 97 1.46 15.57 -4.07
N LEU A 98 1.71 14.83 -5.16
CA LEU A 98 1.30 13.42 -5.29
C LEU A 98 1.91 12.54 -4.19
N VAL A 99 3.21 12.72 -3.90
CA VAL A 99 3.86 11.98 -2.81
C VAL A 99 3.25 12.35 -1.46
N ALA A 100 2.89 13.61 -1.23
CA ALA A 100 2.23 14.04 -0.01
C ALA A 100 0.85 13.38 0.16
N GLU A 101 0.00 13.40 -0.87
CA GLU A 101 -1.31 12.75 -0.86
C GLU A 101 -1.19 11.24 -0.59
N LEU A 102 -0.19 10.58 -1.19
CA LEU A 102 0.06 9.15 -0.96
C LEU A 102 0.50 8.85 0.49
N ARG A 103 1.27 9.74 1.12
CA ARG A 103 1.67 9.62 2.54
C ARG A 103 0.48 9.80 3.48
N GLU A 104 -0.37 10.77 3.22
CA GLU A 104 -1.57 11.03 4.02
C GLU A 104 -2.53 9.85 3.99
N SER A 105 -2.73 9.27 2.80
CA SER A 105 -3.53 8.05 2.62
C SER A 105 -2.98 6.86 3.44
N ALA A 106 -1.65 6.70 3.50
CA ALA A 106 -1.03 5.65 4.30
C ALA A 106 -1.16 5.90 5.82
N GLY A 107 -0.96 7.15 6.27
CA GLY A 107 -1.04 7.52 7.69
C GLY A 107 -2.46 7.48 8.26
N GLY A 108 -3.48 7.75 7.44
CA GLY A 108 -4.88 7.72 7.86
C GLY A 108 -5.40 6.33 8.24
N ALA A 109 -4.89 5.28 7.58
CA ALA A 109 -5.24 3.88 7.87
C ALA A 109 -4.69 3.43 9.23
N GLU A 110 -3.40 3.71 9.49
CA GLU A 110 -2.74 3.35 10.76
C GLU A 110 -3.44 4.02 11.96
N GLU A 111 -3.77 5.30 11.84
CA GLU A 111 -4.46 6.05 12.90
C GLU A 111 -5.91 5.58 13.11
N ALA A 112 -6.60 5.15 12.05
CA ALA A 112 -7.91 4.53 12.18
C ALA A 112 -7.83 3.18 12.92
N LEU A 113 -6.83 2.33 12.60
CA LEU A 113 -6.62 1.05 13.26
C LEU A 113 -6.25 1.22 14.74
N ARG A 114 -5.32 2.12 15.06
CA ARG A 114 -4.94 2.44 16.45
C ARG A 114 -6.14 2.88 17.29
N ARG A 115 -6.95 3.80 16.76
CA ARG A 115 -8.18 4.25 17.44
C ARG A 115 -9.15 3.10 17.67
N TRP A 116 -9.37 2.25 16.66
CA TRP A 116 -10.26 1.09 16.79
C TRP A 116 -9.77 0.08 17.85
N LEU A 117 -8.48 -0.29 17.85
CA LEU A 117 -7.89 -1.18 18.84
C LEU A 117 -7.95 -0.60 20.27
N CYS A 118 -7.72 0.70 20.43
CA CYS A 118 -7.87 1.36 21.73
C CYS A 118 -9.31 1.29 22.25
N LEU A 119 -10.31 1.44 21.39
CA LEU A 119 -11.73 1.29 21.74
C LEU A 119 -12.07 -0.15 22.13
N GLU A 120 -11.56 -1.15 21.40
CA GLU A 120 -11.81 -2.56 21.68
C GLU A 120 -11.17 -3.01 23.01
N GLN A 121 -9.93 -2.57 23.29
CA GLN A 121 -9.25 -2.88 24.55
C GLN A 121 -9.89 -2.19 25.76
N GLY A 122 -10.43 -0.97 25.57
CA GLY A 122 -11.23 -0.28 26.59
C GLY A 122 -12.54 -1.02 26.89
N SER A 123 -13.19 -1.55 25.85
CA SER A 123 -14.42 -2.36 25.95
C SER A 123 -14.17 -3.71 26.64
N ALA A 124 -13.05 -4.38 26.33
CA ALA A 124 -12.69 -5.67 26.91
C ALA A 124 -12.39 -5.59 28.43
N ARG A 125 -11.79 -4.49 28.90
CA ARG A 125 -11.56 -4.25 30.35
C ARG A 125 -12.82 -3.91 31.13
N MET A 126 -13.89 -3.47 30.45
CA MET A 126 -15.16 -3.10 31.07
C MET A 126 -16.15 -4.25 31.20
N ARG A 127 -15.86 -5.47 30.71
CA ARG A 127 -16.73 -6.63 31.00
C ARG A 127 -16.64 -6.95 32.49
N PRO A 128 -17.73 -6.77 33.27
CA PRO A 128 -17.71 -7.06 34.69
C PRO A 128 -17.48 -8.56 34.91
N ALA A 129 -16.70 -8.91 35.94
CA ALA A 129 -16.65 -10.26 36.46
C ALA A 129 -18.05 -10.62 36.97
N THR A 130 -18.82 -11.34 36.16
CA THR A 130 -20.09 -11.91 36.56
C THR A 130 -19.79 -12.97 37.62
N ALA A 131 -20.14 -12.65 38.87
CA ALA A 131 -20.17 -13.56 40.01
C ALA A 131 -21.39 -14.48 39.94
#